data_AF-K7FK51-F1
#
_entry.id   AF-K7FK51-F1
#
_cell.length_a   1.000
_cell.length_b   1.000
_cell.length_c   1.000
_cell.angle_alpha   90.00
_cell.angle_beta   90.00
_cell.angle_gamma   90.00
#
_symmetry.space_group_name_H-M   'P 1'
#
loop_
_entity.id
_entity.type
_entity.pdbx_description
1 polymer ?
#
loop_
_entity_poly.entity_id
_entity_poly.type
_entity_poly.pdbx_seq_one_letter_code
_entity_poly.pdbx_strand_id
1 'polypeptide(L)'
;MAGQGTIQFLLFSLMPALLAAVRINAKGQQTLYLAQGDSVKLGCPYVLEPEDNGAEDLDIIWTMMNTDQKLPLLISQDQKVRYGSAPGLPQRVQFVAPDPSHYDASIYLANLQMSDSASYECRVKKATVDTHVITIMVLEKPAAPQCWLEGEPVWGQDLTLKCSSNGGSVPVSYQWSKMGGNYASSWLPSGAVQAQGSGDLVIQHLSQEHSGTYCCRVTSRVGSNQCMVHVSVSRPGYSGSKNVGLIVGSVLGSIFLLILLLTLLWALLWYCKRRHCHPGVPIEIR
;
A
#
# COMPACT_ATOMS: atom_id res chain seq x y z
N MET A 1 -87.88 21.38 -24.06
CA MET A 1 -87.82 20.49 -22.88
C MET A 1 -86.36 20.21 -22.62
N ALA A 2 -85.88 20.64 -21.44
CA ALA A 2 -84.49 20.80 -21.09
C ALA A 2 -83.79 19.46 -20.81
N GLY A 3 -82.58 19.27 -21.35
CA GLY A 3 -81.69 18.18 -20.97
C GLY A 3 -80.97 18.52 -19.66
N GLN A 4 -81.22 17.75 -18.61
CA GLN A 4 -80.51 17.81 -17.35
C GLN A 4 -79.18 17.06 -17.48
N GLY A 5 -78.08 17.80 -17.65
CA GLY A 5 -76.73 17.28 -17.44
C GLY A 5 -76.36 17.39 -15.96
N THR A 6 -76.26 16.27 -15.26
CA THR A 6 -75.73 16.20 -13.89
C THR A 6 -74.21 16.33 -13.93
N ILE A 7 -73.71 17.50 -13.54
CA ILE A 7 -72.28 17.75 -13.31
C ILE A 7 -71.93 17.16 -11.93
N GLN A 8 -71.25 16.02 -11.94
CA GLN A 8 -70.77 15.35 -10.74
C GLN A 8 -69.42 15.98 -10.33
N PHE A 9 -69.45 16.84 -9.31
CA PHE A 9 -68.25 17.38 -8.68
C PHE A 9 -67.55 16.28 -7.87
N LEU A 10 -66.46 15.74 -8.41
CA LEU A 10 -65.54 14.89 -7.67
C LEU A 10 -64.76 15.77 -6.67
N LEU A 11 -65.19 15.78 -5.41
CA LEU A 11 -64.38 16.26 -4.28
C LEU A 11 -63.20 15.30 -4.11
N PHE A 12 -62.06 15.62 -4.72
CA PHE A 12 -60.78 15.01 -4.38
C PHE A 12 -60.41 15.48 -2.98
N SER A 13 -60.72 14.67 -1.96
CA SER A 13 -60.17 14.86 -0.63
C SER A 13 -58.66 14.64 -0.71
N LEU A 14 -57.89 15.73 -0.82
CA LEU A 14 -56.46 15.71 -0.54
C LEU A 14 -56.30 15.32 0.93
N MET A 15 -56.09 14.03 1.18
CA MET A 15 -55.50 13.58 2.43
C MET A 15 -54.20 14.36 2.59
N PRO A 16 -54.03 15.20 3.61
CA PRO A 16 -52.74 15.84 3.84
C PRO A 16 -51.71 14.73 3.97
N ALA A 17 -50.68 14.75 3.12
CA ALA A 17 -49.58 13.82 3.25
C ALA A 17 -49.00 14.01 4.66
N LEU A 18 -49.06 12.97 5.49
CA LEU A 18 -48.45 13.00 6.82
C LEU A 18 -46.94 13.14 6.60
N LEU A 19 -46.40 14.35 6.80
CA LEU A 19 -44.97 14.59 6.72
C LEU A 19 -44.30 13.95 7.94
N ALA A 20 -43.12 13.36 7.72
CA ALA A 20 -42.35 12.77 8.81
C ALA A 20 -41.59 13.89 9.53
N ALA A 21 -41.88 14.08 10.82
CA ALA A 21 -41.28 15.12 11.67
C ALA A 21 -39.75 15.16 11.65
N VAL A 22 -39.11 14.01 11.43
CA VAL A 22 -37.66 13.88 11.29
C VAL A 22 -37.31 13.01 10.09
N ARG A 23 -36.24 13.41 9.40
CA ARG A 23 -35.63 12.65 8.30
C ARG A 23 -34.11 12.71 8.35
N ILE A 24 -33.47 11.55 8.39
CA ILE A 24 -32.02 11.40 8.31
C ILE A 24 -31.62 11.52 6.82
N ASN A 25 -30.67 12.41 6.54
CA ASN A 25 -30.14 12.63 5.21
C ASN A 25 -28.96 11.68 4.92
N ALA A 26 -29.24 10.38 4.93
CA ALA A 26 -28.25 9.34 4.68
C ALA A 26 -28.75 8.33 3.65
N LYS A 27 -27.80 7.70 2.94
CA LYS A 27 -28.10 6.79 1.82
C LYS A 27 -28.03 5.33 2.28
N GLY A 28 -29.18 4.66 2.34
CA GLY A 28 -29.28 3.21 2.49
C GLY A 28 -28.47 2.63 3.66
N GLN A 29 -28.09 1.36 3.56
CA GLN A 29 -27.13 0.74 4.48
C GLN A 29 -25.71 0.95 3.94
N GLN A 30 -24.80 1.44 4.78
CA GLN A 30 -23.41 1.71 4.41
C GLN A 30 -22.47 0.72 5.10
N THR A 31 -21.55 0.11 4.35
CA THR A 31 -20.50 -0.76 4.92
C THR A 31 -19.12 -0.11 4.79
N LEU A 32 -18.42 0.05 5.90
CA LEU A 32 -17.08 0.63 5.98
C LEU A 32 -16.04 -0.44 6.32
N TYR A 33 -14.97 -0.51 5.55
CA TYR A 33 -13.81 -1.36 5.83
C TYR A 33 -12.67 -0.46 6.35
N LEU A 34 -12.27 -0.65 7.60
CA LEU A 34 -11.35 0.25 8.30
C LEU A 34 -10.23 -0.55 8.95
N ALA A 35 -9.03 0.03 9.07
CA ALA A 35 -7.94 -0.68 9.73
C ALA A 35 -8.09 -0.60 11.26
N GLN A 36 -7.60 -1.63 11.96
CA GLN A 36 -7.42 -1.53 13.41
C GLN A 36 -6.54 -0.32 13.77
N GLY A 37 -6.94 0.43 14.80
CA GLY A 37 -6.31 1.66 15.24
C GLY A 37 -6.76 2.92 14.49
N ASP A 38 -7.46 2.77 13.35
CA ASP A 38 -8.03 3.93 12.66
C ASP A 38 -9.13 4.59 13.50
N SER A 39 -9.53 5.79 13.08
CA SER A 39 -10.63 6.53 13.69
C SER A 39 -11.57 7.02 12.59
N VAL A 40 -12.87 6.99 12.84
CA VAL A 40 -13.89 7.19 11.80
C VAL A 40 -15.04 8.09 12.26
N LYS A 41 -15.54 8.91 11.34
CA LYS A 41 -16.81 9.63 11.48
C LYS A 41 -17.94 8.76 10.94
N LEU A 42 -18.92 8.46 11.78
CA LEU A 42 -20.17 7.83 11.38
C LEU A 42 -21.20 8.95 11.18
N GLY A 43 -21.58 9.16 9.92
CA GLY A 43 -22.44 10.27 9.50
C GLY A 43 -23.90 10.02 9.86
N CYS A 44 -24.54 10.97 10.55
CA CYS A 44 -25.98 10.97 10.78
C CYS A 44 -26.57 12.40 10.78
N PRO A 45 -26.45 13.14 9.66
CA PRO A 45 -27.13 14.42 9.52
C PRO A 45 -28.65 14.18 9.39
N TYR A 46 -29.46 15.01 10.05
CA TYR A 46 -30.93 14.92 9.97
C TYR A 46 -31.56 16.29 9.77
N VAL A 47 -32.79 16.27 9.30
CA VAL A 47 -33.63 17.46 9.08
C VAL A 47 -34.92 17.25 9.86
N LEU A 48 -35.43 18.33 10.44
CA LEU A 48 -36.73 18.38 11.08
C LEU A 48 -37.70 19.15 10.20
N GLU A 49 -38.97 18.75 10.20
CA GLU A 49 -40.01 19.53 9.55
C GLU A 49 -40.20 20.88 10.27
N PRO A 50 -40.64 21.93 9.55
CA PRO A 50 -40.77 23.27 10.12
C PRO A 50 -41.60 23.32 11.41
N GLU A 51 -42.63 22.49 11.51
CA GLU A 51 -43.56 22.40 12.65
C GLU A 51 -42.93 21.74 13.88
N ASP A 52 -41.93 20.88 13.67
CA ASP A 52 -41.26 20.09 14.71
C ASP A 52 -39.85 20.64 15.03
N ASN A 53 -39.51 21.82 14.52
CA ASN A 53 -38.21 22.45 14.73
C ASN A 53 -37.91 22.70 16.21
N GLY A 54 -36.65 22.47 16.60
CA GLY A 54 -36.14 22.71 17.94
C GLY A 54 -35.66 21.45 18.64
N ALA A 55 -35.01 21.65 19.78
CA ALA A 55 -34.35 20.59 20.55
C ALA A 55 -35.27 19.90 21.58
N GLU A 56 -36.46 20.44 21.84
CA GLU A 56 -37.41 19.88 22.82
C GLU A 56 -37.93 18.51 22.37
N ASP A 57 -38.06 17.54 23.28
CA ASP A 57 -38.50 16.17 22.99
C ASP A 57 -37.70 15.45 21.88
N LEU A 58 -36.48 15.91 21.59
CA LEU A 58 -35.57 15.29 20.63
C LEU A 58 -34.68 14.26 21.35
N ASP A 59 -34.74 13.02 20.89
CA ASP A 59 -33.97 11.89 21.43
C ASP A 59 -33.07 11.31 20.33
N ILE A 60 -31.76 11.36 20.56
CA ILE A 60 -30.75 10.84 19.63
C ILE A 60 -30.00 9.70 20.31
N ILE A 61 -30.05 8.51 19.71
CA ILE A 61 -29.44 7.31 20.27
C ILE A 61 -28.57 6.65 19.21
N TRP A 62 -27.31 6.39 19.58
CA TRP A 62 -26.43 5.49 18.85
C TRP A 62 -26.38 4.14 19.54
N THR A 63 -26.61 3.07 18.78
CA THR A 63 -26.64 1.70 19.28
C THR A 63 -25.71 0.82 18.45
N MET A 64 -24.84 0.07 19.12
CA MET A 64 -24.10 -1.03 18.51
C MET A 64 -24.99 -2.28 18.47
N MET A 65 -25.17 -2.85 17.29
CA MET A 65 -25.90 -4.08 17.05
C MET A 65 -24.91 -5.18 16.68
N ASN A 66 -24.76 -6.17 17.55
CA ASN A 66 -23.93 -7.34 17.31
C ASN A 66 -24.75 -8.61 17.49
N THR A 67 -24.95 -9.37 16.41
CA THR A 67 -25.64 -10.68 16.30
C THR A 67 -26.99 -10.77 17.04
N ASP A 68 -27.01 -10.72 18.38
CA ASP A 68 -28.21 -10.78 19.23
C ASP A 68 -28.28 -9.69 20.33
N GLN A 69 -27.28 -8.78 20.42
CA GLN A 69 -27.20 -7.74 21.43
C GLN A 69 -27.33 -6.34 20.82
N LYS A 70 -28.16 -5.51 21.45
CA LYS A 70 -28.27 -4.07 21.20
C LYS A 70 -27.68 -3.31 22.38
N LEU A 71 -26.50 -2.73 22.18
CA LEU A 71 -25.77 -2.02 23.22
C LEU A 71 -25.78 -0.52 22.92
N PRO A 72 -26.46 0.31 23.73
CA PRO A 72 -26.42 1.75 23.55
C PRO A 72 -24.98 2.26 23.76
N LEU A 73 -24.58 3.23 22.95
CA LEU A 73 -23.25 3.84 22.93
C LEU A 73 -23.28 5.27 23.46
N LEU A 74 -24.14 6.07 22.86
CA LEU A 74 -24.35 7.48 23.18
C LEU A 74 -25.84 7.77 23.09
N ILE A 75 -26.34 8.47 24.09
CA ILE A 75 -27.73 8.90 24.22
C ILE A 75 -27.70 10.39 24.47
N SER A 76 -28.39 11.18 23.65
CA SER A 76 -28.63 12.60 23.88
C SER A 76 -30.11 12.83 24.10
N GLN A 77 -30.47 13.20 25.32
CA GLN A 77 -31.84 13.48 25.76
C GLN A 77 -31.84 14.78 26.56
N ASP A 78 -32.77 15.69 26.26
CA ASP A 78 -32.87 17.01 26.93
C ASP A 78 -31.55 17.79 26.92
N GLN A 79 -30.86 17.79 25.78
CA GLN A 79 -29.53 18.40 25.58
C GLN A 79 -28.42 17.84 26.50
N LYS A 80 -28.64 16.69 27.14
CA LYS A 80 -27.65 16.01 27.98
C LYS A 80 -27.20 14.74 27.31
N VAL A 81 -25.87 14.62 27.18
CA VAL A 81 -25.24 13.42 26.64
C VAL A 81 -24.92 12.43 27.75
N ARG A 82 -25.32 11.18 27.55
CA ARG A 82 -25.01 10.04 28.41
C ARG A 82 -24.33 8.95 27.59
N TYR A 83 -23.31 8.35 28.18
CA TYR A 83 -22.64 7.19 27.60
C TYR A 83 -23.42 5.92 27.97
N GLY A 84 -23.54 5.02 27.00
CA GLY A 84 -24.18 3.73 27.21
C GLY A 84 -23.23 2.68 27.78
N SER A 85 -23.71 1.43 27.79
CA SER A 85 -23.07 0.31 28.53
C SER A 85 -22.17 -0.58 27.68
N ALA A 86 -21.90 -0.22 26.42
CA ALA A 86 -21.05 -1.04 25.57
C ALA A 86 -19.60 -1.09 26.11
N PRO A 87 -18.97 -2.27 26.23
CA PRO A 87 -17.65 -2.38 26.86
C PRO A 87 -16.56 -1.72 26.00
N GLY A 88 -15.73 -0.87 26.62
CA GLY A 88 -14.55 -0.25 26.01
C GLY A 88 -14.81 0.81 24.93
N LEU A 89 -16.08 1.11 24.63
CA LEU A 89 -16.51 2.12 23.66
C LEU A 89 -16.76 3.53 24.27
N PRO A 90 -17.30 3.69 25.50
CA PRO A 90 -17.56 4.99 26.11
C PRO A 90 -16.36 5.95 26.11
N GLN A 91 -15.13 5.44 26.26
CA GLN A 91 -13.93 6.27 26.28
C GLN A 91 -13.46 6.73 24.89
N ARG A 92 -14.00 6.15 23.81
CA ARG A 92 -13.52 6.33 22.43
C ARG A 92 -14.58 6.88 21.48
N VAL A 93 -15.80 7.08 21.97
CA VAL A 93 -16.93 7.56 21.18
C VAL A 93 -17.36 8.95 21.66
N GLN A 94 -17.66 9.85 20.74
CA GLN A 94 -18.18 11.17 21.06
C GLN A 94 -19.00 11.73 19.89
N PHE A 95 -19.93 12.65 20.16
CA PHE A 95 -20.57 13.41 19.08
C PHE A 95 -19.55 14.30 18.37
N VAL A 96 -19.71 14.43 17.06
CA VAL A 96 -18.87 15.33 16.24
C VAL A 96 -19.23 16.79 16.54
N ALA A 97 -20.52 17.08 16.60
CA ALA A 97 -21.02 18.38 17.01
C ALA A 97 -21.02 18.50 18.55
N PRO A 98 -20.64 19.65 19.12
CA PRO A 98 -20.79 19.91 20.56
C PRO A 98 -22.25 19.79 21.02
N ASP A 99 -23.18 20.18 20.15
CA ASP A 99 -24.61 20.02 20.35
C ASP A 99 -25.22 19.24 19.17
N PRO A 100 -25.54 17.94 19.35
CA PRO A 100 -26.14 17.12 18.31
C PRO A 100 -27.60 17.49 17.99
N SER A 101 -28.24 18.35 18.81
CA SER A 101 -29.59 18.87 18.52
C SER A 101 -29.61 19.88 17.36
N HIS A 102 -28.44 20.36 16.94
CA HIS A 102 -28.27 21.24 15.78
C HIS A 102 -28.09 20.43 14.48
N TYR A 103 -29.03 19.51 14.21
CA TYR A 103 -29.19 18.84 12.90
C TYR A 103 -28.06 17.88 12.46
N ASP A 104 -27.04 17.65 13.29
CA ASP A 104 -25.99 16.66 13.02
C ASP A 104 -25.77 15.73 14.22
N ALA A 105 -26.33 14.52 14.12
CA ALA A 105 -26.18 13.46 15.11
C ALA A 105 -24.93 12.58 14.86
N SER A 106 -24.01 13.00 13.98
CA SER A 106 -22.80 12.22 13.67
C SER A 106 -21.92 11.99 14.90
N ILE A 107 -21.28 10.82 14.94
CA ILE A 107 -20.32 10.47 16.01
C ILE A 107 -18.93 10.19 15.44
N TYR A 108 -17.93 10.42 16.26
CA TYR A 108 -16.55 10.00 16.04
C TYR A 108 -16.26 8.78 16.91
N LEU A 109 -15.73 7.73 16.28
CA LEU A 109 -15.26 6.53 16.97
C LEU A 109 -13.75 6.38 16.74
N ALA A 110 -12.98 6.46 17.80
CA ALA A 110 -11.53 6.47 17.76
C ALA A 110 -10.90 5.10 18.07
N ASN A 111 -9.67 4.90 17.61
CA ASN A 111 -8.82 3.74 17.92
C ASN A 111 -9.57 2.40 17.78
N LEU A 112 -10.08 2.14 16.59
CA LEU A 112 -10.91 0.98 16.29
C LEU A 112 -10.21 -0.34 16.69
N GLN A 113 -10.98 -1.22 17.33
CA GLN A 113 -10.55 -2.56 17.71
C GLN A 113 -11.28 -3.61 16.87
N MET A 114 -10.73 -4.82 16.76
CA MET A 114 -11.37 -5.90 16.00
C MET A 114 -12.79 -6.23 16.53
N SER A 115 -12.99 -6.11 17.85
CA SER A 115 -14.28 -6.29 18.53
C SER A 115 -15.32 -5.22 18.19
N ASP A 116 -14.91 -4.10 17.60
CA ASP A 116 -15.83 -3.02 17.18
C ASP A 116 -16.52 -3.35 15.84
N SER A 117 -16.23 -4.50 15.23
CA SER A 117 -16.90 -4.94 14.01
C SER A 117 -18.37 -5.27 14.29
N ALA A 118 -19.27 -4.37 13.89
CA ALA A 118 -20.70 -4.46 14.17
C ALA A 118 -21.50 -3.51 13.27
N SER A 119 -22.84 -3.57 13.37
CA SER A 119 -23.71 -2.56 12.77
C SER A 119 -24.06 -1.49 13.78
N TYR A 120 -23.78 -0.24 13.45
CA TYR A 120 -24.04 0.92 14.29
C TYR A 120 -25.30 1.61 13.77
N GLU A 121 -26.34 1.66 14.60
CA GLU A 121 -27.60 2.32 14.29
C GLU A 121 -27.62 3.70 14.93
N CYS A 122 -27.80 4.72 14.09
CA CYS A 122 -28.23 6.04 14.50
C CYS A 122 -29.76 6.06 14.49
N ARG A 123 -30.36 6.43 15.61
CA ARG A 123 -31.81 6.59 15.75
C ARG A 123 -32.09 8.00 16.23
N VAL A 124 -32.85 8.76 15.44
CA VAL A 124 -33.32 10.10 15.81
C VAL A 124 -34.83 10.04 15.98
N LYS A 125 -35.30 10.46 17.14
CA LYS A 125 -36.72 10.44 17.51
C LYS A 125 -37.18 11.84 17.88
N LYS A 126 -38.32 12.21 17.29
CA LYS A 126 -39.15 13.38 17.60
C LYS A 126 -40.61 12.90 17.66
N ALA A 127 -41.55 13.56 16.98
CA ALA A 127 -42.91 13.05 16.79
C ALA A 127 -42.92 11.78 15.91
N THR A 128 -41.99 11.67 14.96
CA THR A 128 -41.68 10.44 14.23
C THR A 128 -40.28 9.93 14.58
N VAL A 129 -39.96 8.72 14.12
CA VAL A 129 -38.63 8.11 14.29
C VAL A 129 -38.05 7.85 12.91
N ASP A 130 -36.77 8.17 12.74
CA ASP A 130 -35.99 7.73 11.59
C ASP A 130 -34.69 7.06 12.05
N THR A 131 -34.20 6.11 11.26
CA THR A 131 -33.00 5.33 11.58
C THR A 131 -32.06 5.19 10.39
N HIS A 132 -30.76 5.13 10.69
CA HIS A 132 -29.72 4.88 9.71
C HIS A 132 -28.68 3.91 10.27
N VAL A 133 -28.34 2.89 9.48
CA VAL A 133 -27.44 1.80 9.90
C VAL A 133 -26.15 1.83 9.09
N ILE A 134 -25.03 1.86 9.80
CA ILE A 134 -23.68 1.80 9.25
C ILE A 134 -22.98 0.56 9.79
N THR A 135 -22.63 -0.37 8.91
CA THR A 135 -21.86 -1.57 9.26
C THR A 135 -20.37 -1.28 9.18
N ILE A 136 -19.64 -1.50 10.26
CA ILE A 136 -18.19 -1.37 10.30
C ILE A 136 -17.56 -2.76 10.33
N MET A 137 -16.59 -2.98 9.44
CA MET A 137 -15.74 -4.15 9.41
C MET A 137 -14.31 -3.70 9.68
N VAL A 138 -13.84 -3.96 10.91
CA VAL A 138 -12.46 -3.64 11.30
C VAL A 138 -11.56 -4.77 10.84
N LEU A 139 -10.51 -4.42 10.11
CA LEU A 139 -9.58 -5.34 9.47
C LEU A 139 -8.15 -5.02 9.88
N GLU A 140 -7.28 -6.02 9.80
CA GLU A 140 -5.86 -5.88 10.03
C GLU A 140 -5.14 -5.65 8.68
N LYS A 141 -4.20 -4.69 8.66
CA LYS A 141 -3.31 -4.48 7.50
C LYS A 141 -2.39 -5.69 7.32
N PRO A 142 -1.93 -5.99 6.09
CA PRO A 142 -0.98 -7.06 5.89
C PRO A 142 0.28 -6.85 6.73
N ALA A 143 0.74 -7.91 7.39
CA ALA A 143 2.05 -7.91 8.03
C ALA A 143 3.15 -7.67 6.98
N ALA A 144 4.35 -7.27 7.44
CA ALA A 144 5.49 -7.15 6.56
C ALA A 144 5.79 -8.53 5.93
N PRO A 145 5.67 -8.69 4.60
CA PRO A 145 5.86 -9.99 3.99
C PRO A 145 7.33 -10.41 4.03
N GLN A 146 7.57 -11.71 3.91
CA GLN A 146 8.90 -12.28 3.71
C GLN A 146 9.06 -12.65 2.24
N CYS A 147 10.19 -12.26 1.66
CA CYS A 147 10.57 -12.56 0.28
C CYS A 147 11.82 -13.44 0.28
N TRP A 148 11.84 -14.51 -0.51
CA TRP A 148 13.02 -15.35 -0.67
C TRP A 148 13.09 -16.00 -2.06
N LEU A 149 14.26 -16.54 -2.39
CA LEU A 149 14.52 -17.29 -3.62
C LEU A 149 14.33 -18.77 -3.34
N GLU A 150 13.68 -19.47 -4.27
CA GLU A 150 13.62 -20.92 -4.31
C GLU A 150 14.29 -21.39 -5.61
N GLY A 151 15.49 -21.94 -5.46
CA GLY A 151 16.41 -22.26 -6.55
C GLY A 151 17.62 -21.31 -6.61
N GLU A 152 18.60 -21.68 -7.42
CA GLU A 152 19.83 -20.89 -7.61
C GLU A 152 19.68 -19.98 -8.84
N PRO A 153 20.09 -18.70 -8.78
CA PRO A 153 19.99 -17.78 -9.90
C PRO A 153 21.10 -18.07 -10.93
N VAL A 154 20.95 -19.14 -11.70
CA VAL A 154 21.92 -19.62 -12.69
C VAL A 154 21.38 -19.39 -14.10
N TRP A 155 22.25 -18.91 -15.00
CA TRP A 155 21.92 -18.67 -16.40
C TRP A 155 21.26 -19.90 -17.05
N GLY A 156 20.14 -19.68 -17.73
CA GLY A 156 19.38 -20.69 -18.46
C GLY A 156 18.48 -21.58 -17.60
N GLN A 157 18.57 -21.48 -16.26
CA GLN A 157 17.66 -22.19 -15.35
C GLN A 157 16.42 -21.36 -15.02
N ASP A 158 15.42 -22.02 -14.44
CA ASP A 158 14.24 -21.37 -13.90
C ASP A 158 14.46 -21.02 -12.42
N LEU A 159 13.88 -19.90 -11.99
CA LEU A 159 13.99 -19.41 -10.61
C LEU A 159 12.61 -18.97 -10.11
N THR A 160 12.28 -19.37 -8.88
CA THR A 160 11.04 -18.95 -8.24
C THR A 160 11.32 -17.93 -7.14
N LEU A 161 10.67 -16.77 -7.20
CA LEU A 161 10.64 -15.81 -6.10
C LEU A 161 9.37 -16.08 -5.29
N LYS A 162 9.52 -16.26 -3.99
CA LYS A 162 8.43 -16.55 -3.06
C LYS A 162 8.15 -15.31 -2.21
N CYS A 163 6.87 -15.05 -1.94
CA CYS A 163 6.42 -13.97 -1.08
C CYS A 163 5.26 -14.45 -0.20
N SER A 164 5.36 -14.24 1.10
CA SER A 164 4.32 -14.64 2.05
C SER A 164 4.16 -13.63 3.18
N SER A 165 2.91 -13.28 3.49
CA SER A 165 2.55 -12.49 4.67
C SER A 165 1.83 -13.40 5.67
N ASN A 166 2.27 -13.38 6.93
CA ASN A 166 1.70 -14.20 8.01
C ASN A 166 0.63 -13.48 8.85
N GLY A 167 0.23 -12.27 8.45
CA GLY A 167 -0.81 -11.48 9.14
C GLY A 167 -1.58 -10.57 8.19
N GLY A 168 -2.68 -10.01 8.70
CA GLY A 168 -3.65 -9.22 7.95
C GLY A 168 -4.94 -9.96 7.63
N SER A 169 -6.02 -9.21 7.40
CA SER A 169 -7.33 -9.78 7.08
C SER A 169 -7.45 -10.16 5.60
N VAL A 170 -7.95 -11.37 5.35
CA VAL A 170 -8.23 -11.95 4.02
C VAL A 170 -9.45 -11.26 3.38
N PRO A 171 -9.52 -11.07 2.04
CA PRO A 171 -8.55 -11.48 1.02
C PRO A 171 -7.36 -10.53 0.89
N VAL A 172 -6.18 -11.11 0.69
CA VAL A 172 -4.95 -10.41 0.31
C VAL A 172 -4.56 -10.74 -1.12
N SER A 173 -3.99 -9.77 -1.83
CA SER A 173 -3.48 -9.93 -3.19
C SER A 173 -1.98 -9.66 -3.22
N TYR A 174 -1.24 -10.50 -3.94
CA TYR A 174 0.20 -10.36 -4.14
C TYR A 174 0.48 -9.76 -5.51
N GLN A 175 1.42 -8.83 -5.59
CA GLN A 175 1.85 -8.23 -6.85
C GLN A 175 3.37 -8.09 -6.88
N TRP A 176 4.00 -8.71 -7.86
CA TRP A 176 5.44 -8.58 -8.08
C TRP A 176 5.76 -7.46 -9.08
N SER A 177 6.90 -6.82 -8.87
CA SER A 177 7.46 -5.83 -9.78
C SER A 177 8.98 -5.87 -9.73
N LYS A 178 9.65 -5.60 -10.85
CA LYS A 178 11.10 -5.40 -10.89
C LYS A 178 11.40 -3.92 -10.72
N MET A 179 12.18 -3.57 -9.71
CA MET A 179 12.56 -2.18 -9.45
C MET A 179 13.53 -1.70 -10.53
N GLY A 180 13.13 -0.70 -11.31
CA GLY A 180 14.05 0.04 -12.19
C GLY A 180 14.93 1.00 -11.38
N GLY A 181 15.98 1.55 -12.00
CA GLY A 181 16.85 2.57 -11.40
C GLY A 181 16.10 3.81 -10.89
N ASN A 182 14.85 4.00 -11.33
CA ASN A 182 13.87 4.88 -10.75
C ASN A 182 12.76 4.00 -10.14
N TYR A 183 12.57 4.06 -8.82
CA TYR A 183 11.78 3.16 -7.96
C TYR A 183 10.26 3.04 -8.24
N ALA A 184 9.79 3.29 -9.47
CA ALA A 184 8.37 3.35 -9.85
C ALA A 184 7.99 2.56 -11.11
N SER A 185 8.92 1.89 -11.80
CA SER A 185 8.57 1.09 -12.99
C SER A 185 7.97 -0.27 -12.58
N SER A 186 6.64 -0.36 -12.54
CA SER A 186 5.89 -1.60 -12.31
C SER A 186 5.88 -2.50 -13.56
N TRP A 187 7.03 -3.05 -13.94
CA TRP A 187 7.11 -4.07 -14.98
C TRP A 187 7.69 -5.38 -14.44
N LEU A 188 7.37 -6.48 -15.12
CA LEU A 188 8.06 -7.76 -14.97
C LEU A 188 8.79 -8.03 -16.30
N PRO A 189 10.02 -8.57 -16.26
CA PRO A 189 10.73 -8.92 -17.49
C PRO A 189 10.03 -10.05 -18.24
N SER A 190 10.35 -10.22 -19.53
CA SER A 190 9.85 -11.34 -20.33
C SER A 190 10.20 -12.69 -19.67
N GLY A 191 9.28 -13.65 -19.73
CA GLY A 191 9.49 -14.97 -19.10
C GLY A 191 9.22 -15.00 -17.58
N ALA A 192 8.88 -13.88 -16.97
CA ALA A 192 8.38 -13.83 -15.60
C ALA A 192 6.85 -14.01 -15.57
N VAL A 193 6.39 -15.07 -14.90
CA VAL A 193 4.98 -15.46 -14.79
C VAL A 193 4.58 -15.47 -13.33
N GLN A 194 3.59 -14.65 -12.96
CA GLN A 194 3.00 -14.66 -11.64
C GLN A 194 1.73 -15.50 -11.66
N ALA A 195 1.64 -16.50 -10.77
CA ALA A 195 0.42 -17.28 -10.65
C ALA A 195 -0.67 -16.49 -9.92
N GLN A 196 -1.92 -16.61 -10.39
CA GLN A 196 -3.03 -15.82 -9.88
C GLN A 196 -3.33 -16.20 -8.42
N GLY A 197 -3.27 -15.21 -7.52
CA GLY A 197 -3.56 -15.39 -6.10
C GLY A 197 -2.44 -16.04 -5.28
N SER A 198 -1.33 -16.49 -5.91
CA SER A 198 -0.14 -16.90 -5.18
C SER A 198 0.86 -15.75 -5.05
N GLY A 199 1.68 -15.80 -4.01
CA GLY A 199 2.82 -14.92 -3.83
C GLY A 199 4.04 -15.33 -4.65
N ASP A 200 3.90 -16.25 -5.60
CA ASP A 200 5.01 -16.85 -6.33
C ASP A 200 5.19 -16.18 -7.70
N LEU A 201 6.43 -15.84 -8.02
CA LEU A 201 6.84 -15.39 -9.34
C LEU A 201 7.85 -16.39 -9.91
N VAL A 202 7.51 -17.03 -11.02
CA VAL A 202 8.43 -17.93 -11.72
C VAL A 202 9.08 -17.17 -12.88
N ILE A 203 10.41 -17.10 -12.90
CA ILE A 203 11.19 -16.54 -14.00
C ILE A 203 11.83 -17.69 -14.77
N GLN A 204 11.40 -17.89 -16.00
CA GLN A 204 11.90 -18.96 -16.86
C GLN A 204 13.15 -18.54 -17.62
N HIS A 205 14.05 -19.48 -17.88
CA HIS A 205 15.25 -19.29 -18.71
C HIS A 205 16.06 -18.04 -18.33
N LEU A 206 16.63 -18.03 -17.12
CA LEU A 206 17.33 -16.88 -16.56
C LEU A 206 18.42 -16.31 -17.51
N SER A 207 18.43 -14.99 -17.63
CA SER A 207 19.43 -14.23 -18.39
C SER A 207 19.97 -13.07 -17.55
N GLN A 208 20.98 -12.35 -18.02
CA GLN A 208 21.56 -11.23 -17.29
C GLN A 208 20.52 -10.12 -17.08
N GLU A 209 19.55 -9.97 -18.00
CA GLU A 209 18.50 -8.97 -17.91
C GLU A 209 17.55 -9.21 -16.74
N HIS A 210 17.50 -10.43 -16.21
CA HIS A 210 16.71 -10.79 -15.04
C HIS A 210 17.39 -10.41 -13.73
N SER A 211 18.67 -10.03 -13.74
CA SER A 211 19.34 -9.54 -12.55
C SER A 211 18.77 -8.19 -12.11
N GLY A 212 18.65 -7.99 -10.79
CA GLY A 212 18.14 -6.77 -10.18
C GLY A 212 17.28 -7.04 -8.95
N THR A 213 16.71 -5.97 -8.40
CA THR A 213 15.86 -6.03 -7.21
C THR A 213 14.39 -6.20 -7.62
N TYR A 214 13.72 -7.18 -7.02
CA TYR A 214 12.30 -7.44 -7.17
C TYR A 214 11.58 -7.05 -5.89
N CYS A 215 10.42 -6.43 -6.02
CA CYS A 215 9.55 -6.03 -4.92
C CYS A 215 8.23 -6.80 -5.00
N CYS A 216 7.88 -7.50 -3.94
CA CYS A 216 6.54 -8.05 -3.74
C CYS A 216 5.74 -7.10 -2.88
N ARG A 217 4.57 -6.67 -3.37
CA ARG A 217 3.57 -5.93 -2.60
C ARG A 217 2.41 -6.85 -2.25
N VAL A 218 2.06 -6.90 -0.97
CA VAL A 218 0.87 -7.58 -0.46
C VAL A 218 -0.15 -6.54 -0.06
N THR A 219 -1.35 -6.62 -0.62
CA THR A 219 -2.41 -5.61 -0.45
C THR A 219 -3.67 -6.27 0.10
N SER A 220 -4.31 -5.63 1.08
CA SER A 220 -5.66 -5.95 1.56
C SER A 220 -6.58 -4.73 1.34
N ARG A 221 -7.85 -4.84 1.75
CA ARG A 221 -8.83 -3.74 1.66
C ARG A 221 -8.41 -2.48 2.42
N VAL A 222 -7.57 -2.61 3.45
CA VAL A 222 -7.26 -1.54 4.41
C VAL A 222 -5.79 -1.13 4.43
N GLY A 223 -4.97 -1.71 3.57
CA GLY A 223 -3.56 -1.31 3.44
C GLY A 223 -2.73 -2.22 2.58
N SER A 224 -1.44 -1.91 2.49
CA SER A 224 -0.46 -2.75 1.80
C SER A 224 0.87 -2.74 2.53
N ASN A 225 1.65 -3.80 2.33
CA ASN A 225 2.99 -3.93 2.84
C ASN A 225 3.86 -4.60 1.77
N GLN A 226 5.19 -4.54 1.90
CA GLN A 226 6.07 -4.99 0.82
C GLN A 226 7.40 -5.56 1.33
N CYS A 227 7.99 -6.45 0.53
CA CYS A 227 9.35 -6.95 0.72
C CYS A 227 10.13 -6.93 -0.59
N MET A 228 11.45 -7.00 -0.48
CA MET A 228 12.35 -6.97 -1.62
C MET A 228 13.32 -8.15 -1.58
N VAL A 229 13.70 -8.64 -2.76
CA VAL A 229 14.73 -9.65 -2.95
C VAL A 229 15.62 -9.27 -4.13
N HIS A 230 16.92 -9.51 -4.02
CA HIS A 230 17.89 -9.23 -5.08
C HIS A 230 18.25 -10.52 -5.82
N VAL A 231 18.11 -10.50 -7.14
CA VAL A 231 18.49 -11.61 -8.03
C VAL A 231 19.78 -11.24 -8.74
N SER A 232 20.80 -12.10 -8.64
CA SER A 232 22.07 -11.96 -9.33
C SER A 232 22.33 -13.21 -10.17
N VAL A 233 22.08 -13.13 -11.47
CA VAL A 233 22.23 -14.30 -12.36
C VAL A 233 23.71 -14.60 -12.58
N SER A 234 24.13 -15.79 -12.20
CA SER A 234 25.49 -16.30 -12.37
C SER A 234 25.60 -17.12 -13.66
N ARG A 235 26.70 -16.95 -14.40
CA ARG A 235 27.02 -17.81 -15.55
C ARG A 235 28.04 -18.87 -15.13
N PRO A 236 27.67 -20.16 -15.08
CA PRO A 236 28.62 -21.21 -14.78
C PRO A 236 29.71 -21.23 -15.87
N GLY A 237 30.98 -21.15 -15.47
CA GLY A 237 32.13 -21.10 -16.39
C GLY A 237 32.62 -19.70 -16.79
N TYR A 238 31.90 -18.61 -16.45
CA TYR A 238 32.38 -17.23 -16.59
C TYR A 238 32.86 -16.69 -15.23
N SER A 239 33.70 -17.46 -14.53
CA SER A 239 34.40 -16.93 -13.36
C SER A 239 35.37 -15.85 -13.85
N GLY A 240 35.34 -14.68 -13.21
CA GLY A 240 36.03 -13.44 -13.60
C GLY A 240 37.56 -13.47 -13.56
N SER A 241 38.20 -14.49 -14.11
CA SER A 241 39.66 -14.64 -14.20
C SER A 241 40.28 -13.97 -15.43
N LYS A 242 39.50 -13.26 -16.26
CA LYS A 242 40.05 -12.54 -17.42
C LYS A 242 41.05 -11.45 -17.03
N ASN A 243 40.90 -10.86 -15.85
CA ASN A 243 41.77 -9.76 -15.40
C ASN A 243 43.11 -10.27 -14.88
N VAL A 244 43.17 -11.46 -14.27
CA VAL A 244 44.41 -12.00 -13.70
C VAL A 244 45.39 -12.39 -14.82
N GLY A 245 44.90 -13.04 -15.88
CA GLY A 245 45.73 -13.43 -17.02
C GLY A 245 46.26 -12.23 -17.84
N LEU A 246 45.44 -11.20 -18.02
CA LEU A 246 45.81 -10.01 -18.80
C LEU A 246 46.83 -9.13 -18.05
N ILE A 247 46.66 -8.97 -16.73
CA ILE A 247 47.56 -8.17 -15.88
C ILE A 247 48.93 -8.83 -15.79
N VAL A 248 48.99 -10.16 -15.55
CA VAL A 248 50.26 -10.89 -15.44
C VAL A 248 51.03 -10.87 -16.77
N GLY A 249 50.35 -11.02 -17.90
CA GLY A 249 50.98 -10.94 -19.23
C GLY A 249 51.54 -9.55 -19.55
N SER A 250 50.80 -8.48 -19.22
CA SER A 250 51.23 -7.10 -19.46
C SER A 250 52.44 -6.71 -18.59
N VAL A 251 52.47 -7.11 -17.32
CA VAL A 251 53.56 -6.79 -16.40
C VAL A 251 54.85 -7.50 -16.80
N LEU A 252 54.78 -8.81 -17.09
CA LEU A 252 55.96 -9.59 -17.52
C LEU A 252 56.52 -9.10 -18.86
N GLY A 253 55.65 -8.79 -19.83
CA GLY A 253 56.08 -8.25 -21.12
C GLY A 253 56.76 -6.89 -21.01
N SER A 254 56.22 -6.00 -20.17
CA SER A 254 56.80 -4.66 -19.96
C SER A 254 58.16 -4.71 -19.27
N ILE A 255 58.33 -5.61 -18.30
CA ILE A 255 59.60 -5.80 -17.60
C ILE A 255 60.67 -6.36 -18.56
N PHE A 256 60.30 -7.35 -19.38
CA PHE A 256 61.23 -7.94 -20.37
C PHE A 256 61.70 -6.90 -21.39
N LEU A 257 60.78 -6.07 -21.91
CA LEU A 257 61.10 -4.98 -22.84
C LEU A 257 62.05 -3.95 -22.19
N LEU A 258 61.81 -3.57 -20.94
CA LEU A 258 62.67 -2.61 -20.20
C LEU A 258 64.10 -3.14 -20.03
N ILE A 259 64.26 -4.41 -19.67
CA ILE A 259 65.59 -5.04 -19.53
C ILE A 259 66.34 -5.05 -20.87
N LEU A 260 65.64 -5.36 -21.97
CA LEU A 260 66.21 -5.37 -23.31
C LEU A 260 66.67 -3.96 -23.75
N LEU A 261 65.91 -2.92 -23.42
CA LEU A 261 66.30 -1.52 -23.68
C LEU A 261 67.51 -1.09 -22.84
N LEU A 262 67.54 -1.44 -21.55
CA LEU A 262 68.66 -1.10 -20.67
C LEU A 262 69.95 -1.79 -21.10
N THR A 263 69.88 -3.06 -21.50
CA THR A 263 71.06 -3.79 -22.01
C THR A 263 71.58 -3.21 -23.33
N LEU A 264 70.69 -2.80 -24.24
CA LEU A 264 71.07 -2.09 -25.47
C LEU A 264 71.73 -0.75 -25.18
N LEU A 265 71.16 0.06 -24.28
CA LEU A 265 71.75 1.34 -23.87
C LEU A 265 73.12 1.15 -23.22
N TRP A 266 73.25 0.14 -22.36
CA TRP A 266 74.52 -0.20 -21.75
C TRP A 266 75.56 -0.66 -22.78
N ALA A 267 75.17 -1.50 -23.74
CA ALA A 267 76.02 -1.92 -24.85
C ALA A 267 76.47 -0.73 -25.72
N LEU A 268 75.56 0.21 -26.01
CA LEU A 268 75.86 1.44 -26.75
C LEU A 268 76.81 2.35 -25.97
N LEU A 269 76.61 2.53 -24.67
CA LEU A 269 77.51 3.31 -23.82
C LEU A 269 78.88 2.65 -23.69
N TRP A 270 78.93 1.33 -23.56
CA TRP A 270 80.17 0.56 -23.54
C TRP A 270 80.89 0.67 -24.89
N TYR A 271 80.15 0.61 -26.00
CA TYR A 271 80.68 0.77 -27.35
C TYR A 271 81.21 2.18 -27.60
N CYS A 272 80.47 3.22 -27.19
CA CYS A 272 80.91 4.62 -27.25
C CYS A 272 82.14 4.87 -26.37
N LYS A 273 82.17 4.32 -25.14
CA LYS A 273 83.31 4.41 -24.22
C LYS A 273 84.54 3.70 -24.78
N ARG A 274 84.37 2.56 -25.45
CA ARG A 274 85.46 1.78 -26.06
C ARG A 274 86.00 2.44 -27.32
N ARG A 275 85.17 3.12 -28.10
CA ARG A 275 85.60 3.92 -29.26
C ARG A 275 86.36 5.20 -28.88
N HIS A 276 86.18 5.73 -27.66
CA HIS A 276 86.90 6.92 -27.17
C HIS A 276 88.32 6.64 -26.62
N CYS A 277 88.81 5.38 -26.63
CA CYS A 277 90.17 5.02 -26.20
C CYS A 277 91.08 4.56 -27.36
N HIS A 278 91.11 5.29 -28.47
CA HIS A 278 92.28 5.29 -29.38
C HIS A 278 92.94 6.67 -29.35
N PRO A 279 94.01 6.88 -28.54
CA PRO A 279 94.86 8.05 -28.64
C PRO A 279 95.70 7.97 -29.94
N GLY A 280 95.90 9.10 -30.60
CA GLY A 280 96.70 9.20 -31.82
C GLY A 280 98.21 9.36 -31.58
N VAL A 281 98.91 9.41 -32.73
CA VAL A 281 100.27 9.98 -33.01
C VAL A 281 101.44 8.98 -32.85
N PRO A 282 102.54 8.98 -33.66
CA PRO A 282 103.06 10.04 -34.57
C PRO A 282 103.32 9.67 -36.04
N ILE A 283 103.52 10.74 -36.83
CA ILE A 283 104.06 10.76 -38.20
C ILE A 283 105.58 10.95 -38.09
N GLU A 284 106.38 10.04 -38.66
CA GLU A 284 107.82 10.21 -38.86
C GLU A 284 108.10 11.19 -40.01
N ILE A 285 108.98 12.16 -39.77
CA ILE A 285 109.65 12.98 -40.79
C ILE A 285 111.14 12.66 -40.68
N ARG A 286 111.68 11.88 -41.63
CA ARG A 286 112.98 12.13 -42.28
C ARG A 286 113.18 11.21 -43.47
#